data_AF-A0A7J8R5Q3-F1
#
_entry.id   AF-A0A7J8R5Q3-F1
#
_cell.length_a   1.000
_cell.length_b   1.000
_cell.length_c   1.000
_cell.angle_alpha   90.00
_cell.angle_beta   90.00
_cell.angle_gamma   90.00
#
_symmetry.space_group_name_H-M   'P 1'
#
loop_
_entity.id
_entity.type
_entity.pdbx_description
1 polymer ?
#
loop_
_entity_poly.entity_id
_entity_poly.type
_entity_poly.pdbx_seq_one_letter_code
_entity_poly.pdbx_strand_id
1 'polypeptide(L)'
;KGNTQIALILASLIISNIVVLVVSQGQLRVGFYSKTCPNAESIIRKVVQKAVADNPRNAAILLRLHFHDCFVQGRDGSILIRNYEDDELKAQGNLGVVSFDIIDSAKARLENLCPGIVSCADIVSLAARDAVNGPFYDVPTGRRDGRVSKMSLAANLPDVDDSINVLKSKFNEKGLSDKDLVTYIGATACFFMQKRLYNLTPGGGSDPAIIPGFLPQLKDKCPFNGDVNVRIPLDS
;
A
#
# COMPACT_ATOMS: atom_id res chain seq x y z
N LYS A 1 -0.42 63.74 1.44
CA LYS A 1 -0.28 63.07 2.76
C LYS A 1 -1.29 61.93 2.95
N GLY A 2 -2.56 62.05 2.53
CA GLY A 2 -3.56 60.98 2.68
C GLY A 2 -3.31 59.71 1.85
N ASN A 3 -2.91 59.85 0.58
CA ASN A 3 -2.72 58.70 -0.31
C ASN A 3 -1.56 57.78 0.11
N THR A 4 -0.51 58.35 0.71
CA THR A 4 0.65 57.60 1.22
C THR A 4 0.29 56.78 2.46
N GLN A 5 -0.57 57.30 3.33
CA GLN A 5 -1.08 56.59 4.51
C GLN A 5 -2.01 55.42 4.11
N ILE A 6 -2.87 55.63 3.11
CA ILE A 6 -3.76 54.58 2.59
C ILE A 6 -2.95 53.44 1.93
N ALA A 7 -1.92 53.78 1.17
CA ALA A 7 -1.03 52.78 0.56
C ALA A 7 -0.28 51.95 1.62
N LEU A 8 0.16 52.56 2.73
CA LEU A 8 0.83 51.86 3.83
C LEU A 8 -0.11 50.92 4.60
N ILE A 9 -1.37 51.33 4.81
CA ILE A 9 -2.40 50.49 5.46
C ILE A 9 -2.78 49.31 4.56
N LEU A 10 -2.93 49.52 3.25
CA LEU A 10 -3.21 48.46 2.30
C LEU A 10 -2.03 47.48 2.17
N ALA A 11 -0.78 47.97 2.16
CA ALA A 11 0.41 47.12 2.18
C ALA A 11 0.49 46.29 3.47
N SER A 12 0.17 46.88 4.62
CA SER A 12 0.10 46.19 5.93
C SER A 12 -0.96 45.08 5.95
N LEU A 13 -2.15 45.32 5.38
CA LEU A 13 -3.23 44.34 5.27
C LEU A 13 -2.89 43.19 4.30
N ILE A 14 -2.16 43.47 3.21
CA ILE A 14 -1.69 42.47 2.26
C ILE A 14 -0.59 41.60 2.89
N ILE A 15 0.33 42.18 3.66
CA ILE A 15 1.38 41.44 4.38
C ILE A 15 0.79 40.57 5.50
N SER A 16 -0.28 41.01 6.18
CA SER A 16 -0.99 40.21 7.18
C SER A 16 -1.79 39.04 6.60
N ASN A 17 -2.03 39.02 5.27
CA ASN A 17 -2.71 37.95 4.55
C ASN A 17 -1.75 37.08 3.71
N ILE A 18 -0.42 37.23 3.90
CA ILE A 18 0.52 36.19 3.48
C ILE A 18 0.30 35.01 4.43
N VAL A 19 -0.66 34.20 3.99
CA VAL A 19 -0.99 32.86 4.41
C VAL A 19 0.24 32.21 5.01
N VAL A 20 0.16 31.94 6.31
CA VAL A 20 1.01 30.94 6.92
C VAL A 20 0.62 29.61 6.27
N LEU A 21 1.20 29.31 5.11
CA LEU A 21 1.36 27.95 4.64
C LEU A 21 2.37 27.33 5.61
N VAL A 22 1.89 27.00 6.82
CA VAL A 22 2.54 25.96 7.60
C VAL A 22 2.39 24.73 6.72
N VAL A 23 3.43 24.43 5.94
CA VAL A 23 3.67 23.06 5.52
C VAL A 23 3.91 22.33 6.84
N SER A 24 2.82 21.86 7.45
CA SER A 24 2.89 20.98 8.59
C SER A 24 3.47 19.68 8.05
N GLN A 25 4.79 19.59 8.05
CA GLN A 25 5.48 18.32 8.13
C GLN A 25 5.15 17.77 9.51
N GLY A 26 3.93 17.24 9.67
CA GLY A 26 3.56 16.47 10.85
C GLY A 26 4.50 15.28 10.90
N GLN A 27 5.55 15.39 11.71
CA GLN A 27 6.52 14.31 11.82
C GLN A 27 5.82 13.11 12.41
N LEU A 28 5.86 11.99 11.68
CA LEU A 28 5.28 10.74 12.16
C LEU A 28 5.93 10.38 13.50
N ARG A 29 5.12 9.97 14.47
CA ARG A 29 5.61 9.61 15.80
C ARG A 29 4.84 8.42 16.36
N VAL A 30 5.51 7.64 17.17
CA VAL A 30 4.86 6.59 17.97
C VAL A 30 3.89 7.27 18.95
N GLY A 31 2.68 6.72 19.07
CA GLY A 31 1.64 7.26 19.96
C GLY A 31 1.04 8.59 19.49
N PHE A 32 1.00 8.88 18.19
CA PHE A 32 0.42 10.13 17.65
C PHE A 32 -1.01 10.37 18.17
N TYR A 33 -1.82 9.31 18.25
CA TYR A 33 -3.23 9.34 18.69
C TYR A 33 -3.43 9.16 20.21
N SER A 34 -2.37 9.03 21.01
CA SER A 34 -2.45 8.72 22.45
C SER A 34 -3.34 9.66 23.26
N LYS A 35 -3.49 10.92 22.84
CA LYS A 35 -4.32 11.93 23.51
C LYS A 35 -5.69 12.13 22.86
N THR A 36 -5.81 11.88 21.56
CA THR A 36 -7.00 12.23 20.76
C THR A 36 -7.89 11.03 20.45
N CYS A 37 -7.30 9.85 20.28
CA CYS A 37 -8.01 8.59 20.16
C CYS A 37 -7.17 7.45 20.80
N PRO A 38 -7.12 7.36 22.13
CA PRO A 38 -6.19 6.48 22.85
C PRO A 38 -6.34 4.99 22.49
N ASN A 39 -7.55 4.58 22.10
CA ASN A 39 -7.85 3.19 21.77
C ASN A 39 -7.64 2.85 20.27
N ALA A 40 -7.19 3.81 19.45
CA ALA A 40 -7.14 3.65 18.00
C ALA A 40 -6.41 2.39 17.54
N GLU A 41 -5.16 2.22 17.96
CA GLU A 41 -4.33 1.06 17.58
C GLU A 41 -4.94 -0.26 18.07
N SER A 42 -5.49 -0.28 19.28
CA SER A 42 -6.12 -1.50 19.84
C SER A 42 -7.37 -1.92 19.06
N ILE A 43 -8.14 -0.95 18.55
CA ILE A 43 -9.35 -1.20 17.76
C ILE A 43 -8.96 -1.78 16.40
N ILE A 44 -7.99 -1.14 15.72
CA ILE A 44 -7.47 -1.61 14.42
C ILE A 44 -6.93 -3.03 14.57
N ARG A 45 -6.08 -3.26 15.58
CA ARG A 45 -5.52 -4.58 15.87
C ARG A 45 -6.59 -5.64 16.05
N LYS A 46 -7.65 -5.37 16.84
CA LYS A 46 -8.74 -6.33 17.05
C LYS A 46 -9.51 -6.66 15.77
N VAL A 47 -9.78 -5.65 14.94
CA VAL A 47 -10.46 -5.86 13.64
C VAL A 47 -9.61 -6.72 12.73
N VAL A 48 -8.32 -6.40 12.61
CA VAL A 48 -7.37 -7.11 11.74
C VAL A 48 -7.14 -8.54 12.22
N GLN A 49 -6.85 -8.73 13.51
CA GLN A 49 -6.64 -10.07 14.08
C GLN A 49 -7.87 -10.96 13.91
N LYS A 50 -9.09 -10.40 14.08
CA LYS A 50 -10.31 -11.14 13.80
C LYS A 50 -10.38 -11.53 12.32
N ALA A 51 -10.15 -10.59 11.40
CA ALA A 51 -10.21 -10.87 9.98
C ALA A 51 -9.16 -11.91 9.53
N VAL A 52 -7.95 -11.88 10.08
CA VAL A 52 -6.90 -12.88 9.82
C VAL A 52 -7.25 -14.24 10.43
N ALA A 53 -7.84 -14.28 11.62
CA ALA A 53 -8.32 -15.53 12.22
C ALA A 53 -9.47 -16.15 11.41
N ASP A 54 -10.39 -15.34 10.89
CA ASP A 54 -11.51 -15.79 10.05
C ASP A 54 -11.01 -16.27 8.67
N ASN A 55 -9.99 -15.61 8.11
CA ASN A 55 -9.34 -16.02 6.86
C ASN A 55 -7.85 -15.63 6.86
N PRO A 56 -6.91 -16.59 7.01
CA PRO A 56 -5.47 -16.32 7.05
C PRO A 56 -4.93 -15.58 5.83
N ARG A 57 -5.60 -15.66 4.67
CA ARG A 57 -5.22 -14.93 3.44
C ARG A 57 -5.25 -13.41 3.62
N ASN A 58 -6.07 -12.90 4.54
CA ASN A 58 -6.19 -11.47 4.81
C ASN A 58 -4.85 -10.86 5.23
N ALA A 59 -3.95 -11.63 5.85
CA ALA A 59 -2.64 -11.13 6.21
C ALA A 59 -1.84 -10.68 4.97
N ALA A 60 -1.73 -11.54 3.96
CA ALA A 60 -1.04 -11.24 2.72
C ALA A 60 -1.73 -10.12 1.91
N ILE A 61 -3.07 -10.07 1.95
CA ILE A 61 -3.83 -9.03 1.25
C ILE A 61 -3.58 -7.64 1.88
N LEU A 62 -3.60 -7.53 3.20
CA LEU A 62 -3.35 -6.26 3.91
C LEU A 62 -1.91 -5.78 3.71
N LEU A 63 -0.94 -6.70 3.71
CA LEU A 63 0.44 -6.38 3.34
C LEU A 63 0.55 -5.85 1.92
N ARG A 64 -0.12 -6.51 0.95
CA ARG A 64 -0.15 -6.04 -0.45
C ARG A 64 -0.80 -4.65 -0.54
N LEU A 65 -1.95 -4.44 0.11
CA LEU A 65 -2.61 -3.13 0.13
C LEU A 65 -1.65 -2.04 0.62
N HIS A 66 -0.95 -2.29 1.73
CA HIS A 66 0.03 -1.34 2.27
C HIS A 66 1.22 -1.11 1.33
N PHE A 67 1.77 -2.17 0.73
CA PHE A 67 2.86 -2.04 -0.24
C PHE A 67 2.45 -1.16 -1.43
N HIS A 68 1.27 -1.40 -1.99
CA HIS A 68 0.77 -0.65 -3.15
C HIS A 68 0.50 0.82 -2.79
N ASP A 69 -0.07 1.10 -1.62
CA ASP A 69 -0.21 2.46 -1.08
C ASP A 69 1.16 3.15 -0.93
N CYS A 70 2.15 2.46 -0.35
CA CYS A 70 3.50 3.02 -0.21
C CYS A 70 4.14 3.40 -1.54
N PHE A 71 3.90 2.61 -2.58
CA PHE A 71 4.56 2.77 -3.88
C PHE A 71 3.95 3.88 -4.74
N VAL A 72 2.71 4.29 -4.48
CA VAL A 72 1.98 5.29 -5.27
C VAL A 72 1.78 6.55 -4.45
N GLN A 73 2.46 7.64 -4.83
CA GLN A 73 2.49 8.92 -4.09
C GLN A 73 2.92 8.88 -2.61
N GLY A 74 3.22 7.70 -2.06
CA GLY A 74 3.59 7.50 -0.66
C GLY A 74 2.39 7.04 0.17
N ARG A 75 2.61 6.82 1.47
CA ARG A 75 1.57 6.29 2.38
C ARG A 75 0.52 7.34 2.72
N ASP A 76 -0.45 7.52 1.84
CA ASP A 76 -1.52 8.51 1.99
C ASP A 76 -2.93 7.90 1.85
N GLY A 77 -3.08 6.58 1.66
CA GLY A 77 -4.37 5.94 1.53
C GLY A 77 -5.10 6.24 0.22
N SER A 78 -4.43 6.82 -0.78
CA SER A 78 -5.00 7.15 -2.11
C SER A 78 -5.55 5.92 -2.82
N ILE A 79 -4.98 4.73 -2.60
CA ILE A 79 -5.47 3.45 -3.12
C ILE A 79 -6.91 3.10 -2.66
N LEU A 80 -7.39 3.71 -1.57
CA LEU A 80 -8.73 3.48 -1.03
C LEU A 80 -9.80 4.36 -1.71
N ILE A 81 -9.40 5.39 -2.45
CA ILE A 81 -10.31 6.34 -3.10
C ILE A 81 -10.88 5.69 -4.36
N ARG A 82 -12.22 5.64 -4.46
CA ARG A 82 -12.95 5.10 -5.61
C ARG A 82 -13.60 6.23 -6.37
N ASN A 83 -13.23 6.40 -7.64
CA ASN A 83 -13.90 7.32 -8.57
C ASN A 83 -14.52 6.59 -9.78
N TYR A 84 -14.30 5.26 -9.88
CA TYR A 84 -14.88 4.35 -10.87
C TYR A 84 -14.50 4.60 -12.33
N GLU A 85 -13.78 5.67 -12.65
CA GLU A 85 -13.36 6.03 -14.00
C GLU A 85 -11.85 5.83 -14.19
N ASP A 86 -11.03 6.46 -13.35
CA ASP A 86 -9.57 6.58 -13.50
C ASP A 86 -8.84 6.41 -12.14
N ASP A 87 -9.41 5.72 -11.15
CA ASP A 87 -8.73 5.48 -9.87
C ASP A 87 -7.57 4.47 -9.98
N GLU A 88 -6.70 4.48 -8.97
CA GLU A 88 -5.52 3.62 -8.91
C GLU A 88 -5.85 2.13 -9.04
N LEU A 89 -7.02 1.67 -8.58
CA LEU A 89 -7.38 0.26 -8.58
C LEU A 89 -7.54 -0.32 -9.98
N LYS A 90 -7.76 0.52 -10.98
CA LYS A 90 -7.79 0.11 -12.38
C LYS A 90 -6.42 -0.09 -13.02
N ALA A 91 -5.34 0.36 -12.37
CA ALA A 91 -4.01 0.16 -12.89
C ALA A 91 -3.66 -1.32 -12.88
N GLN A 92 -2.92 -1.77 -13.90
CA GLN A 92 -2.58 -3.19 -14.08
C GLN A 92 -1.99 -3.82 -12.80
N GLY A 93 -1.07 -3.11 -12.13
CA GLY A 93 -0.45 -3.59 -10.89
C GLY A 93 -1.44 -3.73 -9.72
N ASN A 94 -2.52 -2.95 -9.68
CA ASN A 94 -3.51 -2.98 -8.61
C ASN A 94 -4.66 -3.97 -8.85
N LEU A 95 -4.70 -4.64 -10.02
CA LEU A 95 -5.73 -5.65 -10.28
C LEU A 95 -5.73 -6.73 -9.18
N GLY A 96 -6.93 -7.02 -8.68
CA GLY A 96 -7.16 -7.97 -7.60
C GLY A 96 -6.66 -7.54 -6.22
N VAL A 97 -6.30 -6.27 -6.00
CA VAL A 97 -6.19 -5.71 -4.64
C VAL A 97 -7.61 -5.66 -4.06
N VAL A 98 -7.80 -6.24 -2.88
CA VAL A 98 -9.10 -6.40 -2.20
C VAL A 98 -8.96 -6.09 -0.71
N SER A 99 -9.98 -6.41 0.10
CA SER A 99 -10.03 -6.25 1.56
C SER A 99 -10.22 -4.82 2.07
N PHE A 100 -10.88 -3.96 1.28
CA PHE A 100 -11.31 -2.63 1.74
C PHE A 100 -12.30 -2.68 2.89
N ASP A 101 -13.08 -3.76 3.01
CA ASP A 101 -14.05 -3.99 4.07
C ASP A 101 -13.42 -4.07 5.47
N ILE A 102 -12.21 -4.63 5.59
CA ILE A 102 -11.46 -4.67 6.86
C ILE A 102 -11.07 -3.25 7.29
N ILE A 103 -10.56 -2.44 6.34
CA ILE A 103 -10.19 -1.04 6.56
C ILE A 103 -11.44 -0.20 6.88
N ASP A 104 -12.52 -0.38 6.13
CA ASP A 104 -13.80 0.30 6.31
C ASP A 104 -14.41 -0.05 7.68
N SER A 105 -14.36 -1.30 8.11
CA SER A 105 -14.82 -1.73 9.44
C SER A 105 -14.00 -1.10 10.57
N ALA A 106 -12.67 -1.06 10.43
CA ALA A 106 -11.82 -0.36 11.40
C ALA A 106 -12.13 1.13 11.44
N LYS A 107 -12.24 1.78 10.27
CA LYS A 107 -12.57 3.20 10.14
C LYS A 107 -13.93 3.51 10.74
N ALA A 108 -14.97 2.75 10.46
CA ALA A 108 -16.30 2.95 11.01
C ALA A 108 -16.32 2.89 12.55
N ARG A 109 -15.60 1.92 13.15
CA ARG A 109 -15.48 1.83 14.62
C ARG A 109 -14.74 3.02 15.22
N LEU A 110 -13.70 3.50 14.54
CA LEU A 110 -12.94 4.67 14.97
C LEU A 110 -13.76 5.95 14.85
N GLU A 111 -14.47 6.15 13.74
CA GLU A 111 -15.32 7.34 13.55
C GLU A 111 -16.46 7.42 14.56
N ASN A 112 -16.99 6.28 15.03
CA ASN A 112 -17.99 6.27 16.10
C ASN A 112 -17.43 6.70 17.47
N LEU A 113 -16.12 6.59 17.70
CA LEU A 113 -15.48 6.87 18.98
C LEU A 113 -14.70 8.19 18.99
N CYS A 114 -14.04 8.51 17.88
CA CYS A 114 -13.18 9.67 17.71
C CYS A 114 -13.33 10.23 16.27
N PRO A 115 -14.45 10.91 15.99
CA PRO A 115 -14.79 11.37 14.64
C PRO A 115 -13.70 12.26 14.02
N GLY A 116 -13.29 11.96 12.80
CA GLY A 116 -12.34 12.75 12.02
C GLY A 116 -10.91 12.76 12.54
N ILE A 117 -10.54 11.86 13.47
CA ILE A 117 -9.23 11.87 14.11
C ILE A 117 -8.21 10.97 13.39
N VAL A 118 -8.57 9.71 13.13
CA VAL A 118 -7.63 8.70 12.62
C VAL A 118 -7.70 8.64 11.09
N SER A 119 -6.57 8.81 10.41
CA SER A 119 -6.51 8.78 8.94
C SER A 119 -6.64 7.35 8.39
N CYS A 120 -7.20 7.22 7.21
CA CYS A 120 -7.23 5.94 6.48
C CYS A 120 -5.80 5.45 6.17
N ALA A 121 -4.89 6.37 5.84
CA ALA A 121 -3.47 6.07 5.62
C ALA A 121 -2.80 5.37 6.82
N ASP A 122 -3.09 5.82 8.05
CA ASP A 122 -2.57 5.16 9.26
C ASP A 122 -3.30 3.86 9.57
N ILE A 123 -4.58 3.73 9.25
CA ILE A 123 -5.30 2.45 9.37
C ILE A 123 -4.67 1.39 8.47
N VAL A 124 -4.35 1.71 7.21
CA VAL A 124 -3.65 0.79 6.28
C VAL A 124 -2.29 0.40 6.84
N SER A 125 -1.51 1.37 7.35
CA SER A 125 -0.18 1.11 7.91
C SER A 125 -0.22 0.22 9.15
N LEU A 126 -1.16 0.48 10.06
CA LEU A 126 -1.35 -0.33 11.28
C LEU A 126 -1.92 -1.71 10.95
N ALA A 127 -2.81 -1.80 9.96
CA ALA A 127 -3.37 -3.08 9.53
C ALA A 127 -2.32 -4.02 8.95
N ALA A 128 -1.34 -3.50 8.19
CA ALA A 128 -0.22 -4.30 7.72
C ALA A 128 0.66 -4.84 8.86
N ARG A 129 0.95 -4.02 9.89
CA ARG A 129 1.65 -4.49 11.09
C ARG A 129 0.86 -5.59 11.80
N ASP A 130 -0.42 -5.35 12.05
CA ASP A 130 -1.26 -6.23 12.86
C ASP A 130 -1.70 -7.51 12.14
N ALA A 131 -1.47 -7.57 10.82
CA ALA A 131 -1.75 -8.71 9.96
C ALA A 131 -0.75 -9.87 10.12
N VAL A 132 0.50 -9.58 10.49
CA VAL A 132 1.57 -10.58 10.55
C VAL A 132 1.78 -11.11 11.97
N ASN A 133 1.99 -12.41 12.10
CA ASN A 133 2.41 -13.04 13.37
C ASN A 133 3.93 -12.89 13.59
N GLY A 134 4.45 -11.68 13.43
CA GLY A 134 5.87 -11.34 13.58
C GLY A 134 6.18 -10.64 14.91
N PRO A 135 7.46 -10.29 15.14
CA PRO A 135 7.85 -9.44 16.25
C PRO A 135 7.05 -8.13 16.20
N PHE A 136 6.44 -7.77 17.33
CA PHE A 136 5.72 -6.51 17.43
C PHE A 136 6.70 -5.34 17.33
N TYR A 137 6.36 -4.34 16.52
CA TYR A 137 7.11 -3.09 16.41
C TYR A 137 6.15 -1.91 16.40
N ASP A 138 6.59 -0.79 16.98
CA ASP A 138 5.80 0.43 16.98
C ASP A 138 5.80 1.07 15.59
N VAL A 139 4.60 1.45 15.11
CA VAL A 139 4.43 2.14 13.83
C VAL A 139 4.27 3.63 14.11
N PRO A 140 5.18 4.49 13.62
CA PRO A 140 4.95 5.93 13.66
C PRO A 140 3.69 6.29 12.89
N THR A 141 2.78 7.02 13.54
CA THR A 141 1.48 7.48 13.00
C THR A 141 1.44 9.01 12.92
N GLY A 142 0.40 9.55 12.30
CA GLY A 142 0.24 10.96 11.94
C GLY A 142 0.14 11.21 10.43
N ARG A 143 0.01 10.17 9.61
CA ARG A 143 -0.20 10.32 8.16
C ARG A 143 -1.54 11.00 7.90
N ARG A 144 -1.65 11.70 6.79
CA ARG A 144 -2.90 12.32 6.34
C ARG A 144 -3.37 11.65 5.07
N ASP A 145 -4.68 11.64 4.88
CA ASP A 145 -5.29 11.04 3.70
C ASP A 145 -5.03 11.89 2.45
N GLY A 146 -4.58 11.21 1.40
CA GLY A 146 -4.46 11.72 0.05
C GLY A 146 -5.81 12.15 -0.49
N ARG A 147 -5.79 12.98 -1.54
CA ARG A 147 -7.00 13.49 -2.20
C ARG A 147 -7.08 13.15 -3.68
N VAL A 148 -6.06 12.48 -4.20
CA VAL A 148 -5.91 12.18 -5.61
C VAL A 148 -5.63 10.69 -5.71
N SER A 149 -6.43 10.00 -6.51
CA SER A 149 -6.19 8.63 -6.94
C SER A 149 -6.32 8.61 -8.44
N LYS A 150 -5.23 8.25 -9.12
CA LYS A 150 -5.17 8.16 -10.58
C LYS A 150 -4.44 6.92 -11.07
N MET A 151 -5.00 6.28 -12.07
CA MET A 151 -4.44 5.08 -12.69
C MET A 151 -3.00 5.30 -13.20
N SER A 152 -2.73 6.49 -13.75
CA SER A 152 -1.40 6.88 -14.25
C SER A 152 -0.32 6.96 -13.16
N LEU A 153 -0.70 7.22 -11.91
CA LEU A 153 0.24 7.29 -10.78
C LEU A 153 0.69 5.89 -10.34
N ALA A 154 -0.15 4.90 -10.57
CA ALA A 154 0.11 3.49 -10.29
C ALA A 154 0.75 2.74 -11.48
N ALA A 155 1.08 3.44 -12.57
CA ALA A 155 1.66 2.82 -13.77
C ALA A 155 3.07 2.27 -13.55
N ASN A 156 3.83 2.80 -12.59
CA ASN A 156 5.20 2.37 -12.29
C ASN A 156 5.29 1.35 -11.13
N LEU A 157 4.19 0.67 -10.81
CA LEU A 157 4.22 -0.44 -9.86
C LEU A 157 5.16 -1.55 -10.36
N PRO A 158 5.88 -2.25 -9.47
CA PRO A 158 6.65 -3.43 -9.83
C PRO A 158 5.75 -4.52 -10.44
N ASP A 159 6.20 -5.11 -11.54
CA ASP A 159 5.53 -6.20 -12.23
C ASP A 159 6.36 -7.49 -12.15
N VAL A 160 5.71 -8.64 -12.28
CA VAL A 160 6.38 -9.95 -12.23
C VAL A 160 7.28 -10.21 -13.43
N ASP A 161 7.05 -9.51 -14.54
CA ASP A 161 7.86 -9.58 -15.76
C ASP A 161 9.04 -8.59 -15.74
N ASP A 162 9.14 -7.72 -14.73
CA ASP A 162 10.26 -6.79 -14.62
C ASP A 162 11.58 -7.52 -14.39
N SER A 163 12.62 -7.11 -15.12
CA SER A 163 13.98 -7.57 -14.82
C SER A 163 14.44 -7.09 -13.44
N ILE A 164 15.39 -7.81 -12.84
CA ILE A 164 15.96 -7.41 -11.53
C ILE A 164 16.50 -5.97 -11.53
N ASN A 165 17.06 -5.49 -12.65
CA ASN A 165 17.56 -4.12 -12.76
C ASN A 165 16.43 -3.09 -12.75
N VAL A 166 15.30 -3.41 -13.40
CA VAL A 166 14.10 -2.55 -13.38
C VAL A 166 13.49 -2.51 -11.98
N LEU A 167 13.38 -3.66 -11.32
CA LEU A 167 12.90 -3.73 -9.93
C LEU A 167 13.77 -2.88 -8.99
N LYS A 168 15.10 -2.99 -9.08
CA LYS A 168 16.02 -2.15 -8.31
C LYS A 168 15.82 -0.65 -8.59
N SER A 169 15.67 -0.26 -9.86
CA SER A 169 15.39 1.14 -10.22
C SER A 169 14.10 1.64 -9.56
N LYS A 170 13.00 0.90 -9.71
CA LYS A 170 11.69 1.24 -9.14
C LYS A 170 11.74 1.36 -7.62
N PHE A 171 12.45 0.48 -6.92
CA PHE A 171 12.62 0.55 -5.46
C PHE A 171 13.49 1.76 -5.03
N ASN A 172 14.60 1.99 -5.73
CA ASN A 172 15.48 3.14 -5.45
C ASN A 172 14.77 4.48 -5.66
N GLU A 173 13.89 4.58 -6.67
CA GLU A 173 13.02 5.76 -6.88
C GLU A 173 12.07 6.03 -5.71
N LYS A 174 11.78 5.03 -4.88
CA LYS A 174 11.00 5.15 -3.64
C LYS A 174 11.86 5.28 -2.38
N GLY A 175 13.18 5.40 -2.54
CA GLY A 175 14.13 5.44 -1.44
C GLY A 175 14.29 4.08 -0.72
N LEU A 176 13.90 2.98 -1.38
CA LEU A 176 14.05 1.62 -0.87
C LEU A 176 15.30 0.97 -1.45
N SER A 177 15.98 0.18 -0.64
CA SER A 177 17.23 -0.49 -1.00
C SER A 177 17.00 -1.84 -1.69
N ASP A 178 18.06 -2.39 -2.29
CA ASP A 178 18.09 -3.77 -2.82
C ASP A 178 17.68 -4.82 -1.76
N LYS A 179 17.94 -4.54 -0.47
CA LYS A 179 17.53 -5.43 0.63
C LYS A 179 16.01 -5.39 0.86
N ASP A 180 15.41 -4.22 0.70
CA ASP A 180 13.96 -4.06 0.83
C ASP A 180 13.23 -4.80 -0.30
N LEU A 181 13.79 -4.81 -1.52
CA LEU A 181 13.28 -5.59 -2.64
C LEU A 181 13.13 -7.09 -2.31
N VAL A 182 14.15 -7.70 -1.69
CA VAL A 182 14.13 -9.13 -1.33
C VAL A 182 13.07 -9.43 -0.26
N THR A 183 12.72 -8.44 0.58
CA THR A 183 11.82 -8.63 1.73
C THR A 183 10.34 -8.70 1.32
N TYR A 184 9.94 -8.11 0.18
CA TYR A 184 8.52 -7.99 -0.22
C TYR A 184 7.98 -9.16 -1.08
N ILE A 185 8.75 -10.23 -1.30
CA ILE A 185 8.41 -11.34 -2.21
C ILE A 185 7.79 -12.50 -1.40
N GLY A 186 6.49 -12.40 -1.05
CA GLY A 186 5.84 -13.32 -0.08
C GLY A 186 4.80 -14.34 -0.61
N ALA A 187 4.05 -14.03 -1.67
CA ALA A 187 3.21 -15.03 -2.36
C ALA A 187 2.93 -14.62 -3.83
N THR A 188 2.70 -15.61 -4.72
CA THR A 188 2.35 -15.37 -6.13
C THR A 188 1.09 -16.14 -6.54
N ALA A 189 0.66 -15.98 -7.79
CA ALA A 189 -0.51 -16.65 -8.37
C ALA A 189 -0.14 -17.33 -9.70
N CYS A 190 -0.89 -18.35 -10.09
CA CYS A 190 -0.60 -19.11 -11.30
C CYS A 190 -0.57 -18.22 -12.55
N PHE A 191 -1.43 -17.20 -12.65
CA PHE A 191 -1.43 -16.28 -13.78
C PHE A 191 -0.08 -15.57 -14.00
N PHE A 192 0.68 -15.30 -12.94
CA PHE A 192 2.03 -14.73 -13.01
C PHE A 192 3.12 -15.76 -13.33
N MET A 193 2.83 -17.06 -13.16
CA MET A 193 3.79 -18.14 -13.35
C MET A 193 3.66 -18.85 -14.69
N GLN A 194 2.52 -18.73 -15.39
CA GLN A 194 2.26 -19.42 -16.67
C GLN A 194 3.39 -19.24 -17.69
N LYS A 195 3.86 -17.99 -17.87
CA LYS A 195 4.97 -17.69 -18.79
C LYS A 195 6.25 -18.41 -18.38
N ARG A 196 6.66 -18.35 -17.12
CA ARG A 196 7.86 -19.03 -16.61
C ARG A 196 7.73 -20.55 -16.61
N LEU A 197 6.52 -21.10 -16.43
CA LEU A 197 6.31 -22.55 -16.39
C LEU A 197 6.22 -23.18 -17.78
N TYR A 198 5.75 -22.46 -18.80
CA TYR A 198 5.43 -23.07 -20.10
C TYR A 198 5.99 -22.34 -21.32
N ASN A 199 6.24 -21.03 -21.27
CA ASN A 199 6.47 -20.20 -22.45
C ASN A 199 7.67 -19.24 -22.33
N LEU A 200 8.70 -19.57 -21.52
CA LEU A 200 9.84 -18.66 -21.35
C LEU A 200 10.91 -18.87 -22.41
N THR A 201 11.15 -20.11 -22.83
CA THR A 201 12.19 -20.43 -23.82
C THR A 201 11.65 -20.35 -25.25
N PRO A 202 12.49 -19.96 -26.24
CA PRO A 202 12.13 -20.05 -27.65
C PRO A 202 11.69 -21.47 -28.01
N GLY A 203 10.48 -21.61 -28.56
CA GLY A 203 9.90 -22.93 -28.90
C GLY A 203 8.96 -23.53 -27.84
N GLY A 204 8.73 -22.83 -26.73
CA GLY A 204 7.93 -23.34 -25.61
C GLY A 204 8.80 -24.14 -24.64
N GLY A 205 8.68 -23.85 -23.36
CA GLY A 205 9.48 -24.48 -22.32
C GLY A 205 9.54 -23.66 -21.03
N SER A 206 9.88 -24.38 -19.97
CA SER A 206 10.00 -23.84 -18.62
C SER A 206 11.29 -23.05 -18.45
N ASP A 207 11.25 -22.10 -17.52
CA ASP A 207 12.41 -21.32 -17.12
C ASP A 207 13.54 -22.21 -16.60
N PRO A 208 14.74 -22.18 -17.21
CA PRO A 208 15.87 -23.00 -16.79
C PRO A 208 16.41 -22.62 -15.40
N ALA A 209 16.07 -21.45 -14.86
CA ALA A 209 16.43 -21.03 -13.51
C ALA A 209 15.54 -21.66 -12.42
N ILE A 210 14.42 -22.31 -12.78
CA ILE A 210 13.60 -23.05 -11.81
C ILE A 210 14.32 -24.36 -11.47
N ILE A 211 14.47 -24.63 -10.17
CA ILE A 211 15.10 -25.85 -9.67
C ILE A 211 14.36 -27.08 -10.26
N PRO A 212 15.07 -28.03 -10.91
CA PRO A 212 14.42 -29.14 -11.62
C PRO A 212 13.47 -29.99 -10.77
N GLY A 213 13.79 -30.22 -9.49
CA GLY A 213 12.94 -30.96 -8.56
C GLY A 213 11.68 -30.21 -8.10
N PHE A 214 11.66 -28.88 -8.25
CA PHE A 214 10.53 -28.04 -7.87
C PHE A 214 9.57 -27.77 -9.02
N LEU A 215 10.07 -27.79 -10.27
CA LEU A 215 9.27 -27.55 -11.46
C LEU A 215 8.01 -28.44 -11.58
N PRO A 216 8.05 -29.76 -11.33
CA PRO A 216 6.86 -30.60 -11.37
C PRO A 216 5.82 -30.18 -10.34
N GLN A 217 6.24 -29.79 -9.13
CA GLN A 217 5.34 -29.35 -8.06
C GLN A 217 4.64 -28.04 -8.43
N LEU A 218 5.36 -27.11 -9.05
CA LEU A 218 4.78 -25.85 -9.55
C LEU A 218 3.79 -26.10 -10.69
N LYS A 219 4.09 -27.01 -11.61
CA LYS A 219 3.20 -27.37 -12.73
C LYS A 219 1.95 -28.13 -12.27
N ASP A 220 2.06 -28.95 -11.22
CA ASP A 220 0.91 -29.62 -10.61
C ASP A 220 -0.04 -28.62 -9.95
N LYS A 221 0.51 -27.62 -9.24
CA LYS A 221 -0.27 -26.51 -8.66
C LYS A 221 -0.82 -25.54 -9.70
N CYS A 222 -0.11 -25.34 -10.81
CA CYS A 222 -0.46 -24.41 -11.89
C CYS A 222 -0.44 -25.13 -13.24
N PRO A 223 -1.41 -26.01 -13.52
CA PRO A 223 -1.45 -26.73 -14.78
C PRO A 223 -1.66 -25.78 -15.96
N PHE A 224 -1.17 -26.19 -17.13
CA PHE A 224 -1.41 -25.46 -18.37
C PHE A 224 -2.93 -25.40 -18.63
N ASN A 225 -3.48 -24.20 -18.86
CA ASN A 225 -4.93 -23.93 -18.93
C ASN A 225 -5.73 -24.29 -17.66
N GLY A 226 -5.08 -24.40 -16.50
CA GLY A 226 -5.73 -24.54 -15.20
C GLY A 226 -6.37 -23.25 -14.68
N ASP A 227 -6.91 -23.31 -13.46
CA ASP A 227 -7.37 -22.10 -12.78
C ASP A 227 -6.20 -21.15 -12.49
N VAL A 228 -6.13 -20.06 -13.25
CA VAL A 228 -5.05 -19.08 -13.17
C VAL A 228 -5.08 -18.27 -11.86
N ASN A 229 -6.19 -18.32 -11.10
CA ASN A 229 -6.35 -17.61 -9.83
C ASN A 229 -5.79 -18.37 -8.62
N VAL A 230 -5.38 -19.64 -8.81
CA VAL A 230 -4.73 -20.45 -7.76
C VAL A 230 -3.48 -19.71 -7.25
N ARG A 231 -3.32 -19.68 -5.93
CA ARG A 231 -2.22 -18.99 -5.25
C ARG A 231 -1.13 -19.98 -4.83
N ILE A 232 0.11 -19.59 -5.06
CA ILE A 232 1.30 -20.35 -4.67
C ILE A 232 2.04 -19.57 -3.58
N PRO A 233 2.29 -20.18 -2.40
CA PRO A 233 3.18 -19.57 -1.43
C PRO A 233 4.61 -19.50 -2.00
N LEU A 234 5.33 -18.41 -1.75
CA LEU A 234 6.71 -18.24 -2.23
C LEU A 234 7.74 -18.88 -1.29
N ASP A 235 7.39 -19.05 -0.01
CA ASP A 235 8.09 -19.91 0.95
C ASP A 235 7.14 -20.97 1.53
N SER A 236 7.63 -22.20 1.65
CA SER A 236 6.97 -23.30 2.35
C SER A 236 8.01 -24.13 3.07
#